data_AF-A0A1V4J3H1-F1
#
_entry.id   AF-A0A1V4J3H1-F1
#
_cell.length_a   1.000
_cell.length_b   1.000
_cell.length_c   1.000
_cell.angle_alpha   90.00
_cell.angle_beta   90.00
_cell.angle_gamma   90.00
#
_symmetry.space_group_name_H-M   'P 1'
#
loop_
_entity.id
_entity.type
_entity.pdbx_description
1 polymer ?
#
loop_
_entity_poly.entity_id
_entity_poly.type
_entity_poly.pdbx_seq_one_letter_code
_entity_poly.pdbx_strand_id
1 'polypeptide(L)'
;MFILCPKGSWLQCLDILELSERQDLLRFQWHTLKLYCAVCALGNNRVAHALCSHVDQAQLLYAMESAELPGPLRAGYYDLLLAMHLDAAQRARASMSTEFIIPMTDATKAITLFPDGGRAPGPPGVGPSACLRPQPHFAEPCFILADGAGRAPLSPGIPLGTLGTRAIRMLAEAVAGGGPHTRDPVGGSVEFQLVPVLKLVSALLAVGALGDADVRRVLRMIEPRLFGDTRRDAPEHEEEEEEEEEARRKAIEAGEMEEEEEEKERKEEEEEEALEEGLLRMKLPESVKLEVRGLSPG
;
A
#
# COMPACT_ATOMS: atom_id res chain seq x y z
N MET A 1 20.17 -3.86 5.65
CA MET A 1 19.86 -5.31 5.61
C MET A 1 21.06 -6.01 5.01
N PHE A 2 21.57 -7.09 5.60
CA PHE A 2 22.81 -7.72 5.15
C PHE A 2 22.55 -9.09 4.52
N ILE A 3 23.35 -9.44 3.51
CA ILE A 3 23.36 -10.75 2.86
C ILE A 3 24.64 -11.46 3.26
N LEU A 4 24.49 -12.64 3.88
CA LEU A 4 25.59 -13.52 4.19
C LEU A 4 25.84 -14.45 2.99
N CYS A 5 26.93 -14.21 2.26
CA CYS A 5 27.31 -15.01 1.12
C CYS A 5 28.40 -16.02 1.53
N PRO A 6 28.12 -17.33 1.51
CA PRO A 6 29.15 -18.34 1.71
C PRO A 6 30.06 -18.40 0.47
N LYS A 7 31.34 -18.05 0.64
CA LYS A 7 32.38 -18.23 -0.37
C LYS A 7 33.41 -19.25 0.13
N GLY A 8 33.17 -20.51 -0.21
CA GLY A 8 34.01 -21.61 0.26
C GLY A 8 33.97 -21.73 1.78
N SER A 9 35.12 -21.57 2.45
CA SER A 9 35.27 -21.69 3.90
C SER A 9 34.90 -20.43 4.69
N TRP A 10 34.63 -19.31 4.02
CA TRP A 10 34.42 -18.01 4.66
C TRP A 10 33.03 -17.46 4.38
N LEU A 11 32.45 -16.79 5.39
CA LEU A 11 31.21 -16.04 5.25
C LEU A 11 31.56 -14.57 5.02
N GLN A 12 31.14 -14.02 3.88
CA GLN A 12 31.21 -12.59 3.61
C GLN A 12 29.87 -11.95 3.94
N CYS A 13 29.88 -10.90 4.76
CA CYS A 13 28.73 -10.04 5.01
C CYS A 13 28.75 -8.91 3.97
N LEU A 14 27.66 -8.72 3.26
CA LEU A 14 27.51 -7.73 2.19
C LEU A 14 26.26 -6.90 2.49
N ASP A 15 26.32 -5.58 2.30
CA ASP A 15 25.10 -4.77 2.36
C ASP A 15 24.20 -5.12 1.16
N ILE A 16 22.88 -5.15 1.37
CA ILE A 16 21.91 -5.43 0.30
C ILE A 16 22.01 -4.41 -0.84
N LEU A 17 22.42 -3.18 -0.53
CA LEU A 17 22.59 -2.11 -1.52
C LEU A 17 23.80 -2.35 -2.44
N GLU A 18 24.81 -3.12 -2.01
CA GLU A 18 25.96 -3.52 -2.86
C GLU A 18 25.52 -4.42 -4.04
N LEU A 19 24.31 -4.99 -4.00
CA LEU A 19 23.77 -5.76 -5.12
C LEU A 19 23.55 -4.89 -6.37
N SER A 20 23.40 -3.58 -6.22
CA SER A 20 23.32 -2.65 -7.37
C SER A 20 24.58 -2.71 -8.24
N GLU A 21 25.75 -2.88 -7.63
CA GLU A 21 27.04 -3.00 -8.33
C GLU A 21 27.32 -4.43 -8.82
N ARG A 22 26.71 -5.44 -8.16
CA ARG A 22 26.94 -6.86 -8.45
C ARG A 22 25.74 -7.51 -9.15
N GLN A 23 25.62 -7.25 -10.44
CA GLN A 23 24.47 -7.70 -11.26
C GLN A 23 24.19 -9.22 -11.21
N ASP A 24 25.23 -10.05 -11.15
CA ASP A 24 25.04 -11.52 -11.10
C ASP A 24 24.40 -11.96 -9.78
N LEU A 25 24.85 -11.37 -8.67
CA LEU A 25 24.31 -11.67 -7.34
C LEU A 25 22.92 -11.08 -7.17
N LEU A 26 22.67 -9.91 -7.77
CA LEU A 26 21.33 -9.30 -7.85
C LEU A 26 20.34 -10.20 -8.58
N ARG A 27 20.71 -10.71 -9.76
CA ARG A 27 19.87 -11.65 -10.53
C ARG A 27 19.63 -12.93 -9.74
N PHE A 28 20.66 -13.47 -9.10
CA PHE A 28 20.52 -14.65 -8.26
C PHE A 28 19.52 -14.42 -7.12
N GLN A 29 19.68 -13.32 -6.37
CA GLN A 29 18.79 -13.00 -5.25
C GLN A 29 17.36 -12.76 -5.72
N TRP A 30 17.16 -12.08 -6.84
CA TRP A 30 15.85 -11.91 -7.45
C TRP A 30 15.18 -13.24 -7.81
N HIS A 31 15.92 -14.18 -8.38
CA HIS A 31 15.40 -15.53 -8.66
C HIS A 31 15.10 -16.32 -7.37
N THR A 32 15.89 -16.13 -6.32
CA THR A 32 15.63 -16.71 -5.00
C THR A 32 14.32 -16.20 -4.40
N LEU A 33 14.04 -14.89 -4.49
CA LEU A 33 12.76 -14.32 -4.05
C LEU A 33 11.58 -14.91 -4.84
N LYS A 34 11.72 -15.02 -6.18
CA LYS A 34 10.72 -15.68 -7.01
C LYS A 34 10.49 -17.14 -6.66
N LEU A 35 11.56 -17.86 -6.32
CA LEU A 35 11.47 -19.24 -5.85
C LEU A 35 10.66 -19.29 -4.57
N TYR A 36 10.93 -18.44 -3.59
CA TYR A 36 10.15 -18.36 -2.35
C TYR A 36 8.66 -18.12 -2.61
N CYS A 37 8.31 -17.19 -3.50
CA CYS A 37 6.92 -17.00 -3.93
C CYS A 37 6.32 -18.28 -4.53
N ALA A 38 7.07 -19.00 -5.37
CA ALA A 38 6.61 -20.23 -6.00
C ALA A 38 6.40 -21.38 -4.99
N VAL A 39 7.25 -21.51 -3.96
CA VAL A 39 7.08 -22.54 -2.92
C VAL A 39 5.86 -22.24 -2.02
N CYS A 40 5.58 -20.96 -1.78
CA CYS A 40 4.40 -20.50 -1.02
C CYS A 40 3.08 -20.46 -1.82
N ALA A 41 3.14 -20.65 -3.13
CA ALA A 41 2.00 -20.49 -4.01
C ALA A 41 0.80 -21.35 -3.60
N LEU A 42 -0.40 -20.88 -3.98
CA LEU A 42 -1.68 -21.59 -3.78
C LEU A 42 -2.07 -21.81 -2.31
N GLY A 43 -1.48 -21.08 -1.36
CA GLY A 43 -1.92 -21.07 0.04
C GLY A 43 -1.24 -22.15 0.86
N ASN A 44 0.01 -22.46 0.50
CA ASN A 44 0.83 -23.36 1.28
C ASN A 44 1.34 -22.65 2.54
N ASN A 45 0.43 -22.46 3.50
CA ASN A 45 0.71 -21.73 4.74
C ASN A 45 1.80 -22.42 5.57
N ARG A 46 1.97 -23.75 5.46
CA ARG A 46 3.07 -24.47 6.14
C ARG A 46 4.43 -23.95 5.71
N VAL A 47 4.61 -23.77 4.40
CA VAL A 47 5.84 -23.19 3.86
C VAL A 47 5.95 -21.71 4.20
N ALA A 48 4.84 -20.95 4.14
CA ALA A 48 4.87 -19.54 4.51
C ALA A 48 5.36 -19.33 5.96
N HIS A 49 4.91 -20.17 6.91
CA HIS A 49 5.43 -20.17 8.28
C HIS A 49 6.91 -20.52 8.33
N ALA A 50 7.36 -21.56 7.62
CA ALA A 50 8.78 -21.92 7.57
C ALA A 50 9.66 -20.80 6.98
N LEU A 51 9.17 -20.12 5.93
CA LEU A 51 9.89 -19.00 5.30
C LEU A 51 10.03 -17.78 6.20
N CYS A 52 9.14 -17.57 7.18
CA CYS A 52 9.30 -16.50 8.17
C CYS A 52 10.60 -16.65 9.00
N SER A 53 11.23 -17.83 9.02
CA SER A 53 12.56 -18.03 9.63
C SER A 53 13.73 -17.61 8.72
N HIS A 54 13.49 -17.56 7.40
CA HIS A 54 14.48 -17.19 6.40
C HIS A 54 14.44 -15.70 6.07
N VAL A 55 13.23 -15.14 5.98
CA VAL A 55 12.97 -13.71 5.76
C VAL A 55 11.96 -13.28 6.82
N ASP A 56 12.38 -12.39 7.71
CA ASP A 56 11.52 -11.94 8.80
C ASP A 56 10.60 -10.78 8.36
N GLN A 57 9.57 -10.53 9.16
CA GLN A 57 8.61 -9.46 8.89
C GLN A 57 9.28 -8.08 8.89
N ALA A 58 10.29 -7.87 9.75
CA ALA A 58 11.00 -6.60 9.85
C ALA A 58 11.79 -6.28 8.57
N GLN A 59 12.45 -7.27 7.97
CA GLN A 59 13.16 -7.13 6.70
C GLN A 59 12.21 -6.82 5.56
N LEU A 60 11.04 -7.47 5.50
CA LEU A 60 10.04 -7.18 4.48
C LEU A 60 9.58 -5.72 4.57
N LEU A 61 9.21 -5.27 5.78
CA LEU A 61 8.77 -3.89 6.01
C LEU A 61 9.87 -2.87 5.71
N TYR A 62 11.12 -3.16 6.08
CA TYR A 62 12.27 -2.33 5.73
C TYR A 62 12.48 -2.24 4.21
N ALA A 63 12.36 -3.36 3.50
CA ALA A 63 12.57 -3.40 2.06
C ALA A 63 11.49 -2.63 1.27
N MET A 64 10.30 -2.48 1.85
CA MET A 64 9.23 -1.67 1.25
C MET A 64 9.50 -0.17 1.39
N GLU A 65 10.00 0.25 2.54
CA GLU A 65 10.27 1.67 2.83
C GLU A 65 11.56 2.18 2.19
N SER A 66 12.52 1.30 1.90
CA SER A 66 13.78 1.71 1.30
C SER A 66 13.61 2.19 -0.15
N ALA A 67 13.92 3.48 -0.38
CA ALA A 67 13.89 4.12 -1.69
C ALA A 67 15.08 3.72 -2.58
N GLU A 68 16.21 3.37 -1.96
CA GLU A 68 17.48 3.07 -2.64
C GLU A 68 17.58 1.63 -3.14
N LEU A 69 16.64 0.76 -2.76
CA LEU A 69 16.68 -0.64 -3.16
C LEU A 69 16.53 -0.77 -4.70
N PRO A 70 17.34 -1.64 -5.34
CA PRO A 70 17.19 -1.96 -6.74
C PRO A 70 15.77 -2.44 -7.06
N GLY A 71 15.18 -1.92 -8.14
CA GLY A 71 13.80 -2.21 -8.55
C GLY A 71 13.43 -3.71 -8.57
N PRO A 72 14.27 -4.62 -9.13
CA PRO A 72 13.96 -6.05 -9.12
C PRO A 72 13.85 -6.65 -7.71
N LEU A 73 14.69 -6.22 -6.77
CA LEU A 73 14.62 -6.70 -5.39
C LEU A 73 13.40 -6.15 -4.68
N ARG A 74 13.16 -4.84 -4.82
CA ARG A 74 11.98 -4.18 -4.26
C ARG A 74 10.73 -4.92 -4.72
N ALA A 75 10.50 -5.05 -6.02
CA ALA A 75 9.36 -5.80 -6.57
C ALA A 75 9.27 -7.24 -6.03
N GLY A 76 10.41 -7.95 -5.95
CA GLY A 76 10.45 -9.30 -5.39
C GLY A 76 10.04 -9.40 -3.92
N TYR A 77 10.41 -8.43 -3.08
CA TYR A 77 10.01 -8.40 -1.67
C TYR A 77 8.52 -8.09 -1.49
N TYR A 78 7.96 -7.18 -2.28
CA TYR A 78 6.51 -6.94 -2.30
C TYR A 78 5.76 -8.21 -2.72
N ASP A 79 6.16 -8.83 -3.83
CA ASP A 79 5.53 -10.07 -4.32
C ASP A 79 5.63 -11.19 -3.27
N LEU A 80 6.75 -11.29 -2.53
CA LEU A 80 6.93 -12.28 -1.46
C LEU A 80 6.00 -12.01 -0.27
N LEU A 81 5.89 -10.75 0.18
CA LEU A 81 4.98 -10.36 1.25
C LEU A 81 3.53 -10.69 0.89
N LEU A 82 3.13 -10.38 -0.35
CA LEU A 82 1.79 -10.72 -0.85
C LEU A 82 1.57 -12.23 -0.85
N ALA A 83 2.52 -13.00 -1.40
CA ALA A 83 2.43 -14.45 -1.48
C ALA A 83 2.35 -15.14 -0.11
N MET A 84 3.12 -14.66 0.87
CA MET A 84 3.18 -15.27 2.21
C MET A 84 1.99 -14.88 3.09
N HIS A 85 1.56 -13.62 3.06
CA HIS A 85 0.62 -13.10 4.05
C HIS A 85 -0.79 -12.88 3.49
N LEU A 86 -0.94 -12.36 2.26
CA LEU A 86 -2.22 -11.87 1.76
C LEU A 86 -2.89 -12.81 0.75
N ASP A 87 -2.13 -13.57 -0.04
CA ASP A 87 -2.65 -14.37 -1.16
C ASP A 87 -3.77 -15.36 -0.75
N ALA A 88 -3.62 -16.04 0.39
CA ALA A 88 -4.65 -16.95 0.90
C ALA A 88 -5.95 -16.22 1.26
N ALA A 89 -5.85 -15.04 1.89
CA ALA A 89 -6.99 -14.22 2.26
C ALA A 89 -7.67 -13.59 1.03
N GLN A 90 -6.87 -13.09 0.09
CA GLN A 90 -7.36 -12.53 -1.18
C GLN A 90 -8.14 -13.58 -1.98
N ARG A 91 -7.61 -14.80 -2.12
CA ARG A 91 -8.31 -15.89 -2.83
C ARG A 91 -9.61 -16.29 -2.14
N ALA A 92 -9.61 -16.36 -0.81
CA ALA A 92 -10.83 -16.66 -0.06
C ALA A 92 -11.91 -15.58 -0.33
N ARG A 93 -11.57 -14.29 -0.23
CA ARG A 93 -12.51 -13.20 -0.52
C ARG A 93 -12.92 -13.13 -1.99
N ALA A 94 -12.01 -13.37 -2.93
CA ALA A 94 -12.30 -13.38 -4.36
C ALA A 94 -13.31 -14.49 -4.70
N SER A 95 -13.15 -15.68 -4.12
CA SER A 95 -14.07 -16.80 -4.35
C SER A 95 -15.50 -16.54 -3.88
N MET A 96 -15.67 -15.72 -2.85
CA MET A 96 -16.97 -15.32 -2.29
C MET A 96 -17.44 -13.94 -2.74
N SER A 97 -16.71 -13.27 -3.65
CA SER A 97 -17.02 -11.88 -4.04
C SER A 97 -18.31 -11.75 -4.86
N THR A 98 -18.74 -12.83 -5.52
CA THR A 98 -19.97 -12.90 -6.32
C THR A 98 -21.18 -13.41 -5.53
N GLU A 99 -21.02 -13.69 -4.24
CA GLU A 99 -22.06 -14.20 -3.35
C GLU A 99 -22.52 -13.07 -2.41
N PHE A 100 -23.82 -12.75 -2.45
CA PHE A 100 -24.40 -11.69 -1.63
C PHE A 100 -25.34 -12.28 -0.58
N ILE A 101 -24.95 -12.15 0.69
CA ILE A 101 -25.77 -12.52 1.84
C ILE A 101 -25.87 -11.31 2.76
N ILE A 102 -27.09 -10.84 2.99
CA ILE A 102 -27.37 -9.62 3.75
C ILE A 102 -28.28 -9.98 4.93
N PRO A 103 -27.83 -9.82 6.19
CA PRO A 103 -28.66 -10.04 7.36
C PRO A 103 -29.64 -8.87 7.57
N MET A 104 -30.78 -9.16 8.18
CA MET A 104 -31.77 -8.14 8.55
C MET A 104 -31.34 -7.47 9.87
N THR A 105 -30.65 -6.33 9.77
CA THR A 105 -30.18 -5.54 10.91
C THR A 105 -30.56 -4.06 10.74
N ASP A 106 -30.51 -3.28 11.83
CA ASP A 106 -30.74 -1.83 11.76
C ASP A 106 -29.70 -1.13 10.87
N ALA A 107 -28.46 -1.63 10.84
CA ALA A 107 -27.43 -1.16 9.92
C ALA A 107 -27.87 -1.33 8.46
N THR A 108 -28.41 -2.51 8.10
CA THR A 108 -28.97 -2.77 6.76
C THR A 108 -30.15 -1.85 6.44
N LYS A 109 -31.01 -1.57 7.44
CA LYS A 109 -32.17 -0.69 7.29
C LYS A 109 -31.78 0.78 7.04
N ALA A 110 -30.62 1.20 7.55
CA ALA A 110 -30.11 2.56 7.42
C ALA A 110 -29.38 2.81 6.09
N ILE A 111 -29.08 1.78 5.28
CA ILE A 111 -28.39 1.95 4.00
C ILE A 111 -29.32 2.69 3.02
N THR A 112 -28.90 3.88 2.61
CA THR A 112 -29.59 4.72 1.61
C THR A 112 -28.57 5.28 0.62
N LEU A 113 -29.01 5.62 -0.59
CA LEU A 113 -28.12 6.18 -1.62
C LEU A 113 -27.63 7.60 -1.30
N PHE A 114 -28.39 8.35 -0.49
CA PHE A 114 -28.12 9.75 -0.16
C PHE A 114 -28.30 9.97 1.35
N PRO A 115 -27.36 9.50 2.18
CA PRO A 115 -27.46 9.64 3.64
C PRO A 115 -27.51 11.12 4.07
N ASP A 116 -26.81 11.99 3.35
CA ASP A 116 -26.75 13.43 3.63
C ASP A 116 -27.81 14.26 2.87
N GLY A 117 -28.74 13.60 2.17
CA GLY A 117 -29.80 14.28 1.39
C GLY A 117 -29.35 14.97 0.09
N GLY A 118 -28.08 14.76 -0.31
CA GLY A 118 -27.53 15.26 -1.57
C GLY A 118 -28.14 14.59 -2.82
N ARG A 119 -27.78 15.10 -4.01
CA ARG A 119 -28.21 14.54 -5.31
C ARG A 119 -27.18 13.64 -5.99
N ALA A 120 -25.94 13.65 -5.52
CA ALA A 120 -24.87 12.80 -6.05
C ALA A 120 -24.59 11.64 -5.09
N PRO A 121 -24.48 10.39 -5.59
CA PRO A 121 -24.07 9.27 -4.75
C PRO A 121 -22.63 9.48 -4.26
N GLY A 122 -22.36 9.03 -3.03
CA GLY A 122 -21.01 9.08 -2.46
C GLY A 122 -20.00 8.19 -3.20
N PRO A 123 -18.70 8.30 -2.87
CA PRO A 123 -17.66 7.49 -3.48
C PRO A 123 -17.92 5.98 -3.27
N PRO A 124 -17.55 5.12 -4.24
CA PRO A 124 -17.71 3.68 -4.11
C PRO A 124 -16.81 3.10 -3.01
N GLY A 125 -17.26 2.03 -2.38
CA GLY A 125 -16.48 1.33 -1.34
C GLY A 125 -16.38 2.08 -0.01
N VAL A 126 -17.16 3.16 0.17
CA VAL A 126 -17.24 3.94 1.41
C VAL A 126 -18.61 3.77 2.03
N GLY A 127 -18.65 3.58 3.34
CA GLY A 127 -19.87 3.55 4.13
C GLY A 127 -20.37 2.14 4.45
N PRO A 128 -21.59 2.03 5.02
CA PRO A 128 -22.07 0.78 5.60
C PRO A 128 -22.29 -0.29 4.53
N SER A 129 -21.52 -1.37 4.62
CA SER A 129 -21.75 -2.61 3.89
C SER A 129 -22.28 -3.69 4.84
N ALA A 130 -23.47 -4.20 4.55
CA ALA A 130 -24.10 -5.26 5.34
C ALA A 130 -23.82 -6.67 4.79
N CYS A 131 -23.05 -6.79 3.69
CA CYS A 131 -22.75 -8.10 3.12
C CYS A 131 -21.83 -8.90 4.06
N LEU A 132 -22.18 -10.16 4.32
CA LEU A 132 -21.29 -11.06 5.04
C LEU A 132 -20.01 -11.27 4.22
N ARG A 133 -18.86 -10.94 4.79
CA ARG A 133 -17.54 -11.16 4.19
C ARG A 133 -16.63 -11.84 5.21
N PRO A 134 -15.92 -12.93 4.84
CA PRO A 134 -14.97 -13.57 5.75
C PRO A 134 -13.81 -12.62 6.03
N GLN A 135 -13.38 -12.59 7.30
CA GLN A 135 -12.20 -11.84 7.73
C GLN A 135 -10.96 -12.74 7.62
N PRO A 136 -9.79 -12.18 7.27
CA PRO A 136 -8.55 -12.93 7.30
C PRO A 136 -8.23 -13.33 8.74
N HIS A 137 -7.91 -14.60 8.94
CA HIS A 137 -7.42 -15.10 10.22
C HIS A 137 -5.95 -15.45 10.07
N PHE A 138 -5.13 -14.90 10.97
CA PHE A 138 -3.69 -15.10 11.00
C PHE A 138 -3.27 -15.89 12.23
N ALA A 139 -2.11 -16.55 12.12
CA ALA A 139 -1.43 -17.18 13.24
C ALA A 139 -0.03 -16.58 13.39
N GLU A 140 0.43 -16.42 14.63
CA GLU A 140 1.81 -16.03 14.88
C GLU A 140 2.77 -17.14 14.44
N PRO A 141 3.86 -16.79 13.74
CA PRO A 141 4.89 -17.76 13.41
C PRO A 141 5.60 -18.22 14.69
N CYS A 142 5.66 -19.53 14.93
CA CYS A 142 6.36 -20.11 16.06
C CYS A 142 7.17 -21.32 15.65
N PHE A 143 8.48 -21.30 15.94
CA PHE A 143 9.46 -22.33 15.57
C PHE A 143 9.86 -23.25 16.72
N ILE A 144 9.34 -23.00 17.92
CA ILE A 144 9.70 -23.73 19.15
C ILE A 144 8.66 -24.82 19.48
N LEU A 145 7.47 -24.75 18.87
CA LEU A 145 6.39 -25.72 19.09
C LEU A 145 6.70 -27.07 18.43
N ALA A 146 6.42 -28.15 19.15
CA ALA A 146 6.62 -29.51 18.67
C ALA A 146 5.75 -29.81 17.44
N ASP A 147 6.32 -30.58 16.52
CA ASP A 147 5.67 -31.01 15.29
C ASP A 147 4.39 -31.82 15.59
N GLY A 148 3.28 -31.51 14.90
CA GLY A 148 2.06 -32.33 15.00
C GLY A 148 0.83 -31.73 15.68
N ALA A 149 0.73 -30.41 15.88
CA ALA A 149 -0.52 -29.76 16.32
C ALA A 149 -1.59 -29.65 15.20
N GLY A 150 -1.91 -30.76 14.53
CA GLY A 150 -3.21 -31.12 13.95
C GLY A 150 -3.93 -30.23 12.92
N ARG A 151 -3.49 -29.01 12.60
CA ARG A 151 -4.17 -28.14 11.62
C ARG A 151 -3.20 -27.62 10.57
N ALA A 152 -3.69 -27.47 9.33
CA ALA A 152 -3.01 -26.62 8.38
C ALA A 152 -2.94 -25.22 9.02
N PRO A 153 -1.74 -24.63 9.16
CA PRO A 153 -1.62 -23.35 9.83
C PRO A 153 -2.41 -22.30 9.06
N LEU A 154 -3.02 -21.37 9.79
CA LEU A 154 -3.50 -20.11 9.21
C LEU A 154 -2.32 -19.35 8.60
N SER A 155 -2.58 -18.32 7.80
CA SER A 155 -1.51 -17.50 7.23
C SER A 155 -0.65 -16.86 8.33
N PRO A 156 0.66 -16.68 8.14
CA PRO A 156 1.51 -15.97 9.09
C PRO A 156 1.02 -14.52 9.28
N GLY A 157 0.95 -14.08 10.53
CA GLY A 157 0.47 -12.74 10.89
C GLY A 157 1.31 -11.59 10.33
N ILE A 158 0.62 -10.50 10.00
CA ILE A 158 1.20 -9.22 9.62
C ILE A 158 0.28 -8.09 10.14
N PRO A 159 0.82 -6.97 10.68
CA PRO A 159 0.01 -5.87 11.19
C PRO A 159 -0.63 -5.07 10.05
N LEU A 160 -1.85 -5.46 9.66
CA LEU A 160 -2.57 -4.88 8.52
C LEU A 160 -2.79 -3.37 8.64
N GLY A 161 -3.10 -2.85 9.83
CA GLY A 161 -3.31 -1.41 10.04
C GLY A 161 -2.06 -0.60 9.72
N THR A 162 -0.92 -0.96 10.31
CA THR A 162 0.38 -0.31 10.03
C THR A 162 0.79 -0.46 8.58
N LEU A 163 0.56 -1.64 7.98
CA LEU A 163 0.85 -1.90 6.58
C LEU A 163 -0.01 -1.02 5.65
N GLY A 164 -1.29 -0.82 5.98
CA GLY A 164 -2.22 0.05 5.27
C GLY A 164 -1.79 1.51 5.30
N THR A 165 -1.50 2.06 6.49
CA THR A 165 -1.01 3.45 6.62
C THR A 165 0.26 3.66 5.80
N ARG A 166 1.21 2.72 5.85
CA ARG A 166 2.45 2.78 5.05
C ARG A 166 2.15 2.70 3.55
N ALA A 167 1.25 1.81 3.12
CA ALA A 167 0.89 1.65 1.71
C ALA A 167 0.28 2.92 1.13
N ILE A 168 -0.60 3.58 1.88
CA ILE A 168 -1.24 4.85 1.48
C ILE A 168 -0.22 5.96 1.39
N ARG A 169 0.68 6.08 2.39
CA ARG A 169 1.75 7.08 2.39
C ARG A 169 2.68 6.89 1.18
N MET A 170 3.14 5.67 0.93
CA MET A 170 3.99 5.36 -0.23
C MET A 170 3.28 5.62 -1.56
N LEU A 171 1.96 5.42 -1.63
CA LEU A 171 1.19 5.76 -2.84
C LEU A 171 1.11 7.27 -3.04
N ALA A 172 0.89 8.05 -1.98
CA ALA A 172 0.88 9.50 -2.05
C ALA A 172 2.25 10.05 -2.49
N GLU A 173 3.33 9.59 -1.86
CA GLU A 173 4.71 9.92 -2.24
C GLU A 173 5.00 9.58 -3.72
N ALA A 174 4.48 8.43 -4.20
CA ALA A 174 4.67 8.02 -5.58
C ALA A 174 3.85 8.82 -6.61
N VAL A 175 2.67 9.30 -6.21
CA VAL A 175 1.82 10.15 -7.06
C VAL A 175 2.42 11.55 -7.14
N ALA A 176 2.77 12.15 -5.99
CA ALA A 176 3.40 13.47 -5.92
C ALA A 176 4.77 13.49 -6.63
N GLY A 177 5.59 12.46 -6.40
CA GLY A 177 6.92 12.33 -6.98
C GLY A 177 6.96 11.74 -8.39
N GLY A 178 5.83 11.39 -9.01
CA GLY A 178 5.81 10.73 -10.33
C GLY A 178 5.62 11.66 -11.53
N GLY A 179 5.69 12.99 -11.31
CA GLY A 179 5.59 13.98 -12.38
C GLY A 179 6.59 13.75 -13.53
N PRO A 180 6.35 14.34 -14.72
CA PRO A 180 7.15 14.09 -15.93
C PRO A 180 8.64 14.48 -15.84
N HIS A 181 9.10 15.04 -14.71
CA HIS A 181 10.45 15.58 -14.52
C HIS A 181 11.27 14.86 -13.44
N THR A 182 10.78 13.75 -12.88
CA THR A 182 11.51 13.02 -11.84
C THR A 182 12.73 12.33 -12.43
N ARG A 183 13.93 12.80 -12.04
CA ARG A 183 15.21 12.32 -12.56
C ARG A 183 15.58 10.93 -12.02
N ASP A 184 15.23 10.67 -10.76
CA ASP A 184 15.61 9.45 -10.05
C ASP A 184 14.37 8.82 -9.37
N PRO A 185 13.52 8.12 -10.14
CA PRO A 185 12.38 7.40 -9.55
C PRO A 185 12.85 6.25 -8.66
N VAL A 186 12.09 5.98 -7.61
CA VAL A 186 12.37 4.90 -6.66
C VAL A 186 12.47 3.55 -7.38
N GLY A 187 13.54 2.80 -7.13
CA GLY A 187 13.82 1.54 -7.82
C GLY A 187 14.29 1.67 -9.28
N GLY A 188 14.58 2.89 -9.74
CA GLY A 188 15.19 3.19 -11.03
C GLY A 188 14.22 3.35 -12.21
N SER A 189 12.93 3.10 -12.01
CA SER A 189 11.89 3.39 -13.01
C SER A 189 10.55 3.68 -12.36
N VAL A 190 9.69 4.43 -13.06
CA VAL A 190 8.30 4.70 -12.66
C VAL A 190 7.51 3.38 -12.48
N GLU A 191 7.84 2.34 -13.25
CA GLU A 191 7.24 1.01 -13.10
C GLU A 191 7.59 0.38 -11.75
N PHE A 192 8.87 0.39 -11.37
CA PHE A 192 9.31 -0.18 -10.08
C PHE A 192 8.88 0.66 -8.88
N GLN A 193 8.61 1.95 -9.07
CA GLN A 193 8.04 2.83 -8.05
C GLN A 193 6.56 2.52 -7.80
N LEU A 194 5.74 2.48 -8.85
CA LEU A 194 4.27 2.42 -8.72
C LEU A 194 3.72 0.98 -8.64
N VAL A 195 4.18 0.05 -9.49
CA VAL A 195 3.56 -1.29 -9.60
C VAL A 195 3.55 -2.04 -8.26
N PRO A 196 4.65 -2.14 -7.49
CA PRO A 196 4.63 -2.87 -6.22
C PRO A 196 3.69 -2.25 -5.17
N VAL A 197 3.62 -0.91 -5.14
CA VAL A 197 2.75 -0.17 -4.22
C VAL A 197 1.28 -0.35 -4.60
N LEU A 198 0.94 -0.25 -5.89
CA LEU A 198 -0.42 -0.47 -6.39
C LEU A 198 -0.91 -1.91 -6.13
N LYS A 199 -0.04 -2.91 -6.32
CA LYS A 199 -0.33 -4.31 -5.96
C LYS A 199 -0.61 -4.49 -4.47
N LEU A 200 0.13 -3.79 -3.61
CA LEU A 200 -0.10 -3.83 -2.17
C LEU A 200 -1.43 -3.19 -1.81
N VAL A 201 -1.72 -1.99 -2.32
CA VAL A 201 -2.97 -1.28 -2.07
C VAL A 201 -4.16 -2.10 -2.58
N SER A 202 -4.07 -2.67 -3.79
CA SER A 202 -5.11 -3.54 -4.33
C SER A 202 -5.31 -4.80 -3.46
N ALA A 203 -4.23 -5.38 -2.93
CA ALA A 203 -4.33 -6.51 -2.02
C ALA A 203 -5.01 -6.16 -0.69
N LEU A 204 -4.69 -5.00 -0.11
CA LEU A 204 -5.29 -4.53 1.13
C LEU A 204 -6.77 -4.18 0.95
N LEU A 205 -7.15 -3.54 -0.17
CA LEU A 205 -8.55 -3.34 -0.57
C LEU A 205 -9.27 -4.68 -0.74
N ALA A 206 -8.65 -5.62 -1.45
CA ALA A 206 -9.19 -6.95 -1.69
C ALA A 206 -9.30 -7.81 -0.44
N VAL A 207 -8.61 -7.48 0.66
CA VAL A 207 -8.76 -8.14 1.97
C VAL A 207 -9.71 -7.37 2.90
N GLY A 208 -10.03 -6.10 2.58
CA GLY A 208 -10.86 -5.24 3.43
C GLY A 208 -10.09 -4.67 4.62
N ALA A 209 -8.78 -4.46 4.45
CA ALA A 209 -7.90 -3.93 5.49
C ALA A 209 -7.86 -2.40 5.55
N LEU A 210 -8.36 -1.71 4.52
CA LEU A 210 -8.44 -0.25 4.45
C LEU A 210 -9.81 0.24 4.89
N GLY A 211 -9.86 1.28 5.73
CA GLY A 211 -11.10 1.89 6.19
C GLY A 211 -11.68 2.91 5.20
N ASP A 212 -12.85 3.46 5.51
CA ASP A 212 -13.53 4.45 4.66
C ASP A 212 -12.68 5.68 4.31
N ALA A 213 -11.92 6.20 5.27
CA ALA A 213 -11.02 7.34 5.07
C ALA A 213 -9.86 6.98 4.13
N ASP A 214 -9.30 5.79 4.29
CA ASP A 214 -8.22 5.27 3.46
C ASP A 214 -8.68 5.05 2.02
N VAL A 215 -9.85 4.44 1.83
CA VAL A 215 -10.46 4.22 0.51
C VAL A 215 -10.71 5.56 -0.18
N ARG A 216 -11.25 6.55 0.54
CA ARG A 216 -11.44 7.90 0.00
C ARG A 216 -10.11 8.53 -0.44
N ARG A 217 -9.06 8.41 0.38
CA ARG A 217 -7.72 8.92 0.05
C ARG A 217 -7.15 8.25 -1.20
N VAL A 218 -7.29 6.92 -1.33
CA VAL A 218 -6.88 6.18 -2.54
C VAL A 218 -7.65 6.67 -3.77
N LEU A 219 -8.97 6.85 -3.67
CA LEU A 219 -9.78 7.33 -4.78
C LEU A 219 -9.39 8.75 -5.22
N ARG A 220 -9.12 9.65 -4.26
CA ARG A 220 -8.61 11.01 -4.54
C ARG A 220 -7.29 10.97 -5.30
N MET A 221 -6.35 10.11 -4.91
CA MET A 221 -5.07 9.96 -5.60
C MET A 221 -5.21 9.43 -7.03
N ILE A 222 -6.26 8.64 -7.32
CA ILE A 222 -6.52 8.12 -8.67
C ILE A 222 -7.09 9.22 -9.58
N GLU A 223 -8.18 9.85 -9.15
CA GLU A 223 -8.82 10.95 -9.88
C GLU A 223 -9.42 11.98 -8.90
N PRO A 224 -8.69 13.07 -8.60
CA PRO A 224 -9.11 14.06 -7.61
C PRO A 224 -10.33 14.86 -8.08
N ARG A 225 -10.56 15.03 -9.39
CA ARG A 225 -11.77 15.72 -9.88
C ARG A 225 -13.08 14.96 -9.63
N LEU A 226 -13.01 13.64 -9.52
CA LEU A 226 -14.20 12.81 -9.32
C LEU A 226 -14.46 12.52 -7.83
N PHE A 227 -13.38 12.40 -7.05
CA PHE A 227 -13.43 11.95 -5.65
C PHE A 227 -12.89 12.96 -4.65
N GLY A 228 -12.44 14.12 -5.12
CA GLY A 228 -12.19 15.29 -4.31
C GLY A 228 -13.48 15.79 -3.69
N ASP A 229 -13.36 16.49 -2.56
CA ASP A 229 -14.53 17.05 -1.93
C ASP A 229 -15.04 18.18 -2.84
N THR A 230 -16.23 18.00 -3.42
CA THR A 230 -16.96 19.00 -4.24
C THR A 230 -17.22 20.33 -3.53
N ARG A 231 -16.82 20.47 -2.26
CA ARG A 231 -16.79 21.73 -1.52
C ARG A 231 -15.66 22.65 -1.93
N ARG A 232 -14.55 22.14 -2.49
CA ARG A 232 -13.44 22.98 -2.99
C ARG A 232 -13.81 23.81 -4.22
N ASP A 233 -14.76 23.34 -5.04
CA ASP A 233 -15.25 24.08 -6.22
C ASP A 233 -16.34 25.13 -5.88
N ALA A 234 -16.65 25.35 -4.59
CA ALA A 234 -17.55 26.42 -4.16
C ALA A 234 -16.73 27.70 -3.92
N PRO A 235 -17.20 28.88 -4.35
CA PRO A 235 -16.47 30.15 -4.18
C PRO A 235 -16.16 30.48 -2.71
N GLU A 236 -16.87 29.87 -1.76
CA GLU A 236 -16.63 30.02 -0.32
C GLU A 236 -15.31 29.34 0.13
N HIS A 237 -14.81 28.33 -0.59
CA HIS A 237 -13.58 27.61 -0.20
C HIS A 237 -12.31 28.29 -0.71
N GLU A 238 -12.37 29.01 -1.85
CA GLU A 238 -11.27 29.87 -2.31
C GLU A 238 -11.08 31.06 -1.34
N GLU A 239 -12.18 31.61 -0.80
CA GLU A 239 -12.14 32.67 0.22
C GLU A 239 -11.61 32.14 1.58
N GLU A 240 -11.99 30.92 1.99
CA GLU A 240 -11.46 30.27 3.21
C GLU A 240 -9.96 29.93 3.10
N GLU A 241 -9.48 29.46 1.94
CA GLU A 241 -8.05 29.20 1.71
C GLU A 241 -7.23 30.51 1.68
N GLU A 242 -7.74 31.60 1.07
CA GLU A 242 -7.08 32.91 1.13
C GLU A 242 -7.03 33.48 2.57
N GLU A 243 -8.10 33.28 3.37
CA GLU A 243 -8.13 33.71 4.77
C GLU A 243 -7.18 32.88 5.67
N GLU A 244 -7.08 31.57 5.45
CA GLU A 244 -6.10 30.71 6.14
C GLU A 244 -4.66 31.04 5.75
N GLU A 245 -4.40 31.35 4.47
CA GLU A 245 -3.07 31.78 3.99
C GLU A 245 -2.67 33.14 4.59
N GLU A 246 -3.62 34.08 4.69
CA GLU A 246 -3.40 35.38 5.33
C GLU A 246 -3.20 35.26 6.85
N ALA A 247 -3.95 34.39 7.51
CA ALA A 247 -3.80 34.08 8.94
C ALA A 247 -2.43 33.43 9.22
N ARG A 248 -1.98 32.51 8.35
CA ARG A 248 -0.63 31.91 8.41
C ARG A 248 0.47 32.94 8.26
N ARG A 249 0.38 33.83 7.25
CA ARG A 249 1.36 34.91 7.07
C ARG A 249 1.47 35.79 8.32
N LYS A 250 0.35 36.06 8.99
CA LYS A 250 0.32 36.83 10.26
C LYS A 250 0.91 36.07 11.44
N ALA A 251 0.68 34.75 11.55
CA ALA A 251 1.27 33.93 12.62
C ALA A 251 2.80 33.80 12.47
N ILE A 252 3.30 33.74 11.23
CA ILE A 252 4.74 33.77 10.91
C ILE A 252 5.36 35.12 11.30
N GLU A 253 4.70 36.24 10.95
CA GLU A 253 5.17 37.58 11.31
C GLU A 253 5.15 37.84 12.83
N ALA A 254 4.25 37.17 13.55
CA ALA A 254 4.15 37.22 15.02
C ALA A 254 5.14 36.29 15.75
N GLY A 255 5.83 35.39 15.04
CA GLY A 255 6.78 34.43 15.62
C GLY A 255 6.12 33.29 16.42
N GLU A 256 4.86 32.97 16.12
CA GLU A 256 4.09 31.92 16.79
C GLU A 256 4.26 30.53 16.13
N MET A 257 4.90 30.46 14.95
CA MET A 257 5.29 29.23 14.25
C MET A 257 6.81 29.08 14.21
N GLU A 258 7.32 27.88 14.48
CA GLU A 258 8.74 27.55 14.31
C GLU A 258 9.06 27.24 12.83
N GLU A 259 10.24 27.65 12.33
CA GLU A 259 10.64 27.43 10.91
C GLU A 259 10.58 25.95 10.49
N GLU A 260 10.80 25.00 11.40
CA GLU A 260 10.67 23.56 11.12
C GLU A 260 9.21 23.08 10.97
N GLU A 261 8.25 23.73 11.63
CA GLU A 261 6.82 23.42 11.47
C GLU A 261 6.30 24.03 10.16
N GLU A 262 6.74 25.25 9.80
CA GLU A 262 6.43 25.89 8.51
C GLU A 262 6.94 25.07 7.32
N GLU A 263 8.17 24.53 7.41
CA GLU A 263 8.75 23.73 6.33
C GLU A 263 8.07 22.36 6.18
N LYS A 264 7.54 21.79 7.27
CA LYS A 264 6.71 20.57 7.21
C LYS A 264 5.35 20.86 6.61
N GLU A 265 4.71 21.93 7.05
CA GLU A 265 3.39 22.31 6.59
C GLU A 265 3.37 22.73 5.11
N ARG A 266 4.40 23.45 4.63
CA ARG A 266 4.55 23.73 3.19
C ARG A 266 4.80 22.48 2.36
N LYS A 267 5.56 21.51 2.88
CA LYS A 267 5.73 20.21 2.21
C LYS A 267 4.42 19.44 2.15
N GLU A 268 3.59 19.52 3.20
CA GLU A 268 2.26 18.91 3.21
C GLU A 268 1.32 19.58 2.20
N GLU A 269 1.35 20.91 2.07
CA GLU A 269 0.57 21.65 1.04
C GLU A 269 1.04 21.37 -0.39
N GLU A 270 2.36 21.40 -0.65
CA GLU A 270 2.91 21.02 -1.97
C GLU A 270 2.62 19.56 -2.31
N GLU A 271 2.63 18.65 -1.31
CA GLU A 271 2.18 17.27 -1.49
C GLU A 271 0.69 17.20 -1.81
N GLU A 272 -0.17 17.99 -1.15
CA GLU A 272 -1.60 18.06 -1.47
C GLU A 272 -1.87 18.62 -2.87
N GLU A 273 -1.21 19.71 -3.28
CA GLU A 273 -1.31 20.27 -4.64
C GLU A 273 -0.82 19.26 -5.69
N ALA A 274 0.27 18.55 -5.43
CA ALA A 274 0.77 17.51 -6.33
C ALA A 274 -0.20 16.32 -6.45
N LEU A 275 -1.01 16.05 -5.42
CA LEU A 275 -2.09 15.06 -5.48
C LEU A 275 -3.26 15.52 -6.37
N GLU A 276 -3.37 16.81 -6.72
CA GLU A 276 -4.45 17.37 -7.56
C GLU A 276 -4.28 17.08 -9.06
N GLU A 277 -3.06 16.76 -9.50
CA GLU A 277 -2.82 16.27 -10.86
C GLU A 277 -3.40 14.86 -11.05
N GLY A 278 -3.41 14.02 -10.01
CA GLY A 278 -3.99 12.67 -10.01
C GLY A 278 -3.25 11.66 -10.89
N LEU A 279 -3.32 10.39 -10.50
CA LEU A 279 -2.56 9.30 -11.16
C LEU A 279 -2.92 9.12 -12.64
N LEU A 280 -4.19 9.36 -13.02
CA LEU A 280 -4.66 9.16 -14.39
C LEU A 280 -4.21 10.23 -15.40
N ARG A 281 -3.75 11.41 -14.94
CA ARG A 281 -3.24 12.46 -15.83
C ARG A 281 -1.75 12.29 -16.15
N MET A 282 -1.06 11.45 -15.38
CA MET A 282 0.35 11.17 -15.55
C MET A 282 0.62 10.28 -16.78
N LYS A 283 1.81 10.39 -17.36
CA LYS A 283 2.25 9.53 -18.46
C LYS A 283 2.71 8.17 -17.92
N LEU A 284 1.75 7.27 -17.70
CA LEU A 284 2.02 5.97 -17.09
C LEU A 284 2.45 4.88 -18.11
N PRO A 285 3.43 4.02 -17.77
CA PRO A 285 3.74 2.77 -18.47
C PRO A 285 2.55 1.80 -18.52
N GLU A 286 2.58 0.83 -19.44
CA GLU A 286 1.50 -0.15 -19.61
C GLU A 286 1.27 -1.01 -18.36
N SER A 287 2.35 -1.48 -17.71
CA SER A 287 2.27 -2.27 -16.47
C SER A 287 1.48 -1.54 -15.38
N VAL A 288 1.71 -0.24 -15.22
CA VAL A 288 1.01 0.60 -14.24
C VAL A 288 -0.47 0.74 -14.61
N LYS A 289 -0.78 0.96 -15.89
CA LYS A 289 -2.17 1.05 -16.36
C LYS A 289 -2.96 -0.23 -16.10
N LEU A 290 -2.33 -1.39 -16.23
CA LEU A 290 -2.95 -2.68 -15.92
C LEU A 290 -3.26 -2.81 -14.43
N GLU A 291 -2.32 -2.43 -13.56
CA GLU A 291 -2.55 -2.45 -12.11
C GLU A 291 -3.64 -1.47 -11.68
N VAL A 292 -3.69 -0.27 -12.26
CA VAL A 292 -4.75 0.71 -11.98
C VAL A 292 -6.13 0.17 -12.40
N ARG A 293 -6.23 -0.57 -13.50
CA ARG A 293 -7.48 -1.27 -13.88
C ARG A 293 -7.85 -2.39 -12.91
N GLY A 294 -6.87 -2.97 -12.23
CA GLY A 294 -7.06 -4.00 -11.21
C GLY A 294 -7.49 -3.46 -9.84
N LEU A 295 -7.39 -2.13 -9.60
CA LEU A 295 -7.89 -1.47 -8.40
C LEU A 295 -9.43 -1.43 -8.43
N SER A 296 -10.05 -2.52 -7.97
CA SER A 296 -11.48 -2.56 -7.71
C SER A 296 -11.71 -2.45 -6.20
N PRO A 297 -12.33 -1.37 -5.69
CA PRO A 297 -12.94 -1.42 -4.36
C PRO A 297 -14.05 -2.47 -4.42
N GLY A 298 -13.85 -3.60 -3.74
CA GLY A 298 -14.71 -4.78 -3.81
C GLY A 298 -15.93 -4.74 -2.89
#